data_AF-A0A2A2LHN7-F1
#
_entry.id   AF-A0A2A2LHN7-F1
#
_cell.length_a   1.000
_cell.length_b   1.000
_cell.length_c   1.000
_cell.angle_alpha   90.00
_cell.angle_beta   90.00
_cell.angle_gamma   90.00
#
_symmetry.space_group_name_H-M   'P 1'
#
loop_
_entity.id
_entity.type
_entity.pdbx_description
1 polymer ?
#
loop_
_entity_poly.entity_id
_entity_poly.type
_entity_poly.pdbx_seq_one_letter_code
_entity_poly.pdbx_strand_id
1 'polypeptide(L)'
;MVTDYLDVVKKPMDLKTLMNKLKQRVYDTPEEAREDFNLIVTNCKTYNEEGSEIYECAQEMAEFLKPRLDAIFQERKSSRRH
;
A
#
# COMPACT_ATOMS: atom_id res chain seq x y z
N MET A 1 -16.51 12.83 10.59
CA MET A 1 -15.94 11.46 10.49
C MET A 1 -16.86 10.68 9.60
N VAL A 2 -16.32 9.99 8.61
CA VAL A 2 -17.05 8.98 7.87
C VAL A 2 -17.35 7.86 8.87
N THR A 3 -18.58 7.81 9.36
CA THR A 3 -18.95 7.01 10.53
C THR A 3 -18.96 5.51 10.24
N ASP A 4 -19.01 5.13 8.97
CA ASP A 4 -19.08 3.75 8.47
C ASP A 4 -17.75 3.23 7.93
N TYR A 5 -16.68 4.05 7.89
CA TYR A 5 -15.41 3.63 7.29
C TYR A 5 -14.85 2.37 7.96
N LEU A 6 -14.91 2.30 9.29
CA LEU A 6 -14.44 1.13 10.04
C LEU A 6 -15.41 -0.05 10.01
N ASP A 7 -16.67 0.19 9.62
CA ASP A 7 -17.64 -0.88 9.39
C ASP A 7 -17.34 -1.61 8.08
N VAL A 8 -16.85 -0.89 7.08
CA VAL A 8 -16.46 -1.44 5.77
C VAL A 8 -15.00 -1.92 5.76
N VAL A 9 -14.06 -1.05 6.17
CA VAL A 9 -12.62 -1.31 6.14
C VAL A 9 -12.15 -1.95 7.46
N LYS A 10 -11.75 -3.22 7.38
CA LYS A 10 -11.39 -4.02 8.56
C LYS A 10 -9.97 -3.79 9.08
N LYS A 11 -9.06 -3.34 8.20
CA LYS A 11 -7.67 -3.05 8.55
C LYS A 11 -7.29 -1.70 7.94
N PRO A 12 -7.50 -0.59 8.66
CA PRO A 12 -7.11 0.73 8.18
C PRO A 12 -5.60 0.80 7.89
N MET A 13 -5.26 1.45 6.79
CA MET A 13 -3.87 1.77 6.43
C MET A 13 -3.87 3.02 5.55
N ASP A 14 -2.83 3.82 5.66
CA ASP A 14 -2.67 5.05 4.90
C ASP A 14 -1.17 5.32 4.63
N LEU A 15 -0.87 6.19 3.65
CA LEU A 15 0.50 6.48 3.23
C LEU A 15 1.34 7.11 4.35
N LYS A 16 0.75 7.91 5.24
CA LYS A 16 1.47 8.52 6.37
C LYS A 16 1.90 7.45 7.36
N THR A 17 1.01 6.52 7.68
CA THR A 17 1.31 5.36 8.54
C THR A 17 2.37 4.46 7.90
N LEU A 18 2.23 4.12 6.62
CA LEU A 18 3.23 3.35 5.85
C LEU A 18 4.62 4.02 5.92
N MET A 19 4.70 5.32 5.63
CA MET A 19 5.95 6.09 5.67
C MET A 19 6.57 6.14 7.06
N ASN A 20 5.75 6.27 8.11
CA ASN A 20 6.24 6.24 9.49
C ASN A 20 6.81 4.87 9.85
N LYS A 21 6.13 3.77 9.49
CA LYS A 21 6.62 2.40 9.70
C LYS A 21 7.94 2.15 8.96
N LEU A 22 8.11 2.67 7.74
CA LEU A 22 9.38 2.63 7.01
C LEU A 22 10.49 3.38 7.75
N LYS A 23 10.23 4.62 8.19
CA LYS A 23 11.23 5.44 8.91
C LYS A 23 11.65 4.83 10.25
N GLN A 24 10.69 4.23 10.95
CA GLN A 24 10.90 3.58 12.24
C GLN A 24 11.49 2.16 12.10
N ARG A 25 11.74 1.69 10.87
CA ARG A 25 12.23 0.31 10.59
C ARG A 25 11.34 -0.77 11.21
N VAL A 26 10.03 -0.56 11.18
CA VAL A 26 9.04 -1.51 11.72
C VAL A 26 8.95 -2.76 10.85
N TYR A 27 9.25 -2.65 9.56
CA TYR A 27 9.20 -3.78 8.63
C TYR A 27 10.51 -4.56 8.67
N ASP A 28 10.42 -5.84 9.01
CA ASP A 28 11.55 -6.76 8.98
C ASP A 28 11.85 -7.19 7.54
N THR A 29 10.78 -7.33 6.75
CA THR A 29 10.85 -7.72 5.35
C THR A 29 10.27 -6.65 4.41
N PRO A 30 10.84 -6.49 3.20
CA PRO A 30 10.24 -5.65 2.19
C PRO A 30 8.81 -6.07 1.80
N GLU A 31 8.50 -7.35 1.95
CA GLU A 31 7.17 -7.94 1.71
C GLU A 31 6.10 -7.36 2.63
N GLU A 32 6.39 -7.08 3.90
CA GLU A 32 5.42 -6.46 4.83
C GLU A 32 5.05 -5.03 4.41
N ALA A 33 6.02 -4.25 3.93
CA ALA A 33 5.74 -2.90 3.42
C ALA A 33 4.87 -2.95 2.15
N ARG A 34 5.06 -3.97 1.31
CA ARG A 34 4.22 -4.21 0.13
C ARG A 34 2.79 -4.59 0.52
N GLU A 35 2.62 -5.40 1.56
CA GLU A 35 1.29 -5.77 2.06
C GLU A 35 0.52 -4.56 2.55
N ASP A 36 1.16 -3.68 3.32
CA ASP A 36 0.52 -2.43 3.76
C ASP A 36 0.21 -1.48 2.60
N PHE A 37 1.09 -1.42 1.58
CA PHE A 37 0.79 -0.65 0.38
C PHE A 37 -0.45 -1.20 -0.36
N ASN A 38 -0.52 -2.52 -0.56
CA ASN A 38 -1.68 -3.16 -1.17
C ASN A 38 -2.94 -2.90 -0.36
N LEU A 39 -2.84 -2.89 0.97
CA LEU A 39 -3.96 -2.63 1.86
C LEU A 39 -4.52 -1.20 1.67
N ILE A 40 -3.67 -0.20 1.45
CA ILE A 40 -4.13 1.16 1.12
C ILE A 40 -4.98 1.14 -0.16
N VAL A 41 -4.48 0.53 -1.23
CA VAL A 41 -5.19 0.45 -2.51
C VAL A 41 -6.51 -0.32 -2.36
N THR A 42 -6.48 -1.48 -1.70
CA THR A 42 -7.68 -2.29 -1.47
C THR A 42 -8.70 -1.56 -0.62
N ASN A 43 -8.29 -0.87 0.45
CA ASN A 43 -9.21 -0.10 1.27
C ASN A 43 -9.84 1.06 0.50
N CYS A 44 -9.06 1.77 -0.32
CA CYS A 44 -9.58 2.81 -1.20
C CYS A 44 -10.63 2.24 -2.17
N LYS A 45 -10.34 1.12 -2.84
CA LYS A 45 -11.29 0.48 -3.77
C LYS A 45 -12.51 -0.14 -3.09
N THR A 46 -12.37 -0.59 -1.85
CA THR A 46 -13.45 -1.23 -1.08
C THR A 46 -14.44 -0.20 -0.53
N TYR A 47 -13.92 0.95 -0.09
CA TYR A 47 -14.74 1.99 0.52
C TYR A 47 -15.36 2.94 -0.52
N ASN A 48 -14.64 3.24 -1.60
CA ASN A 48 -15.09 4.19 -2.61
C ASN A 48 -15.74 3.48 -3.80
N GLU A 49 -16.80 4.07 -4.33
CA GLU A 49 -17.52 3.56 -5.51
C GLU A 49 -16.58 3.44 -6.72
N GLU A 50 -16.73 2.36 -7.49
CA GLU A 50 -16.02 2.18 -8.75
C GLU A 50 -16.34 3.31 -9.74
N GLY A 51 -15.31 3.87 -10.38
CA GLY A 51 -15.44 5.05 -11.23
C GLY A 51 -15.47 6.40 -10.50
N SER A 52 -15.45 6.41 -9.16
CA SER A 52 -15.21 7.66 -8.41
C SER A 52 -13.76 8.14 -8.56
N GLU A 53 -13.53 9.45 -8.42
CA GLU A 53 -12.18 10.03 -8.51
C GLU A 53 -11.19 9.36 -7.55
N ILE A 54 -11.64 8.99 -6.36
CA ILE A 54 -10.79 8.34 -5.34
C ILE A 54 -10.48 6.89 -5.73
N TYR A 55 -11.43 6.18 -6.33
CA TYR A 55 -11.20 4.83 -6.85
C TYR A 55 -10.17 4.85 -7.99
N GLU A 56 -10.33 5.77 -8.95
CA GLU A 56 -9.41 5.92 -10.08
C GLU A 56 -8.01 6.33 -9.61
N CYS A 57 -7.89 7.29 -8.68
CA CYS A 57 -6.61 7.64 -8.06
C CYS A 57 -5.91 6.43 -7.40
N ALA A 58 -6.67 5.56 -6.73
CA ALA A 58 -6.10 4.35 -6.13
C ALA A 58 -5.60 3.36 -7.19
N GLN A 59 -6.27 3.28 -8.34
CA GLN A 59 -5.84 2.47 -9.47
C GLN A 59 -4.56 3.01 -10.13
N GLU A 60 -4.53 4.31 -10.45
CA GLU A 60 -3.35 4.96 -11.00
C GLU A 60 -2.14 4.84 -10.06
N MET A 61 -2.35 5.01 -8.75
CA MET A 61 -1.30 4.82 -7.75
C MET A 61 -0.75 3.40 -7.75
N ALA A 62 -1.62 2.39 -7.85
CA ALA A 62 -1.21 1.00 -7.92
C ALA A 62 -0.38 0.71 -9.18
N GLU A 63 -0.82 1.20 -10.34
CA GLU A 63 -0.12 1.06 -11.62
C GLU A 63 1.25 1.75 -11.60
N PHE A 64 1.33 2.93 -11.00
CA PHE A 64 2.60 3.64 -10.86
C PHE A 64 3.58 2.92 -9.91
N LEU A 65 3.11 2.41 -8.77
CA LEU A 65 3.99 1.89 -7.73
C LEU A 65 4.37 0.42 -7.92
N LYS A 66 3.49 -0.40 -8.52
CA LYS A 66 3.75 -1.82 -8.71
C LYS A 66 5.11 -2.12 -9.38
N PRO A 67 5.46 -1.56 -10.56
CA PRO A 67 6.75 -1.85 -11.20
C PRO A 67 7.95 -1.34 -10.39
N ARG A 68 7.78 -0.26 -9.63
CA ARG A 68 8.85 0.31 -8.79
C ARG A 68 9.14 -0.56 -7.57
N LEU A 69 8.08 -1.05 -6.93
CA LEU A 69 8.20 -2.01 -5.83
C LEU A 69 8.86 -3.30 -6.32
N ASP A 70 8.40 -3.84 -7.45
CA ASP A 70 8.98 -5.04 -8.06
C ASP A 70 10.49 -4.86 -8.32
N ALA A 71 10.92 -3.72 -8.88
CA ALA A 71 12.34 -3.42 -9.12
C ALA A 71 13.18 -3.37 -7.83
N ILE A 72 12.72 -2.64 -6.81
CA ILE A 72 13.40 -2.53 -5.50
C ILE A 72 13.59 -3.93 -4.88
N PHE A 73 12.61 -4.82 -5.02
CA PHE A 73 12.70 -6.16 -4.46
C PHE A 73 13.63 -7.08 -5.27
N GLN A 74 13.70 -6.92 -6.60
CA GLN A 74 14.67 -7.67 -7.41
C GLN A 74 16.12 -7.28 -7.09
N GLU A 75 16.39 -5.98 -6.90
CA GLU A 75 17.70 -5.49 -6.48
C GLU A 75 18.15 -6.07 -5.12
N ARG A 76 17.23 -6.17 -4.15
CA ARG A 76 17.56 -6.78 -2.85
C ARG A 76 17.83 -8.29 -2.94
N LYS A 77 17.15 -9.01 -3.83
CA LYS A 77 17.40 -10.45 -4.03
C LYS A 77 18.75 -10.72 -4.71
N SER A 78 19.20 -9.85 -5.61
CA SER A 78 20.53 -9.96 -6.22
C SER A 78 21.65 -9.59 -5.25
N SER A 79 21.46 -8.60 -4.37
CA SER A 79 22.45 -8.25 -3.34
C SER A 79 22.60 -9.29 -2.23
N ARG A 80 21.56 -10.08 -1.89
CA ARG A 80 21.65 -11.17 -0.89
C ARG A 80 22.24 -12.48 -1.44
N ARG A 81 22.60 -12.52 -2.73
CA ARG A 81 23.18 -13.69 -3.42
C ARG A 81 24.71 -13.64 -3.56
N HIS A 82 25.36 -12.63 -2.98
CA HIS A 82 26.81 -12.54 -2.77
C HIS A 82 27.09 -12.57 -1.27
#